data_AF-A0A4Y7SAD7-F1
#
_entry.id   AF-A0A4Y7SAD7-F1
#
_cell.length_a   1.000
_cell.length_b   1.000
_cell.length_c   1.000
_cell.angle_alpha   90.00
_cell.angle_beta   90.00
_cell.angle_gamma   90.00
#
_symmetry.space_group_name_H-M   'P 1'
#
loop_
_entity.id
_entity.type
_entity.pdbx_description
1 polymer ?
#
loop_
_entity_poly.entity_id
_entity_poly.type
_entity_poly.pdbx_seq_one_letter_code
_entity_poly.pdbx_strand_id
1 'polypeptide(L)'
;MGLNGTDPGLKNGDEKRGGGVHALPVDLWGHVVQHLDSDDIVSIQRTCSILYNVAKQRFIWLALARKVCVQYGLFSASFPLERMSRVELQHLVLSPSKFEKLVTAFNGRSLPPAHIWSFAPQMEGEVMDQDTIFLVPGGRFLITRRPDVGIYLWDLGYNPDVRANSSPLAHLPVRKHFTLHAPVPTPDRKGLRFYHCHEFWAELDIVDIYPAADSPEFQTPGQYSPRLQAQNSTHLALAVPMSRNIMLVRCPDGTGRPLTWCFLAGLDVGAEPRLCGVCRTS
;
A
#
# COMPACT_ATOMS: atom_id res chain seq x y z
N MET A 1 -58.21 20.49 -70.04
CA MET A 1 -57.21 19.41 -69.88
C MET A 1 -56.09 20.00 -69.02
N GLY A 2 -56.02 19.86 -67.71
CA GLY A 2 -56.47 18.77 -66.84
C GLY A 2 -55.27 17.88 -66.51
N LEU A 3 -54.48 18.22 -65.49
CA LEU A 3 -53.67 17.29 -64.70
C LEU A 3 -53.42 17.91 -63.31
N ASN A 4 -54.30 17.57 -62.38
CA ASN A 4 -54.04 17.56 -60.94
C ASN A 4 -53.09 16.40 -60.65
N GLY A 5 -51.98 16.67 -59.97
CA GLY A 5 -51.04 15.66 -59.47
C GLY A 5 -50.67 15.96 -58.03
N THR A 6 -51.63 15.83 -57.11
CA THR A 6 -51.39 15.77 -55.67
C THR A 6 -50.91 14.37 -55.32
N ASP A 7 -49.63 14.25 -54.99
CA ASP A 7 -49.03 13.00 -54.49
C ASP A 7 -49.13 12.96 -52.95
N PRO A 8 -49.80 11.94 -52.35
CA PRO A 8 -50.04 11.89 -50.92
C PRO A 8 -48.87 11.27 -50.16
N GLY A 9 -48.24 12.09 -49.31
CA GLY A 9 -47.86 11.72 -47.95
C GLY A 9 -47.10 10.41 -47.76
N LEU A 10 -45.78 10.43 -47.98
CA LEU A 10 -44.88 9.60 -47.21
C LEU A 10 -44.92 10.05 -45.74
N LYS A 11 -45.68 9.31 -44.93
CA LYS A 11 -45.62 9.38 -43.47
C LYS A 11 -44.21 8.97 -43.05
N ASN A 12 -43.36 9.95 -42.76
CA ASN A 12 -42.15 9.75 -42.00
C ASN A 12 -42.56 9.08 -40.68
N GLY A 13 -42.31 7.78 -40.57
CA GLY A 13 -42.40 7.08 -39.31
C GLY A 13 -41.42 7.75 -38.36
N ASP A 14 -41.95 8.29 -37.26
CA ASP A 14 -41.16 8.63 -36.07
C ASP A 14 -40.48 7.34 -35.60
N GLU A 15 -39.34 7.05 -36.22
CA GLU A 15 -38.36 6.11 -35.77
C GLU A 15 -37.96 6.58 -34.38
N LYS A 16 -38.55 5.93 -33.36
CA LYS A 16 -38.23 6.12 -31.96
C LYS A 16 -36.72 5.99 -31.82
N ARG A 17 -36.01 7.12 -31.91
CA ARG A 17 -34.57 7.20 -31.66
C ARG A 17 -34.37 6.54 -30.31
N GLY A 18 -33.77 5.34 -30.34
CA GLY A 18 -33.49 4.56 -29.16
C GLY A 18 -32.85 5.49 -28.13
N GLY A 19 -33.37 5.46 -26.91
CA GLY A 19 -32.95 6.36 -25.84
C GLY A 19 -31.44 6.42 -25.83
N GLY A 20 -30.89 7.60 -26.16
CA GLY A 20 -29.45 7.78 -26.23
C GLY A 20 -28.84 7.38 -24.89
N VAL A 21 -27.54 7.10 -24.90
CA VAL A 21 -26.73 6.74 -23.71
C VAL A 21 -27.05 7.62 -22.48
N HIS A 22 -27.50 8.87 -22.68
CA HIS A 22 -28.03 9.79 -21.67
C HIS A 22 -29.28 9.34 -20.89
N ALA A 23 -29.98 8.27 -21.31
CA ALA A 23 -31.20 7.77 -20.65
C ALA A 23 -30.91 6.89 -19.42
N LEU A 24 -29.64 6.53 -19.18
CA LEU A 24 -29.23 5.78 -18.01
C LEU A 24 -29.32 6.66 -16.74
N PRO A 25 -29.96 6.18 -15.65
CA PRO A 25 -29.91 6.81 -14.34
C PRO A 25 -28.48 7.11 -13.87
N VAL A 26 -28.32 8.21 -13.14
CA VAL A 26 -27.03 8.68 -12.58
C VAL A 26 -26.32 7.59 -11.77
N ASP A 27 -27.07 6.76 -11.05
CA ASP A 27 -26.51 5.70 -10.21
C ASP A 27 -25.83 4.60 -11.06
N LEU A 28 -26.41 4.25 -12.21
CA LEU A 28 -25.81 3.29 -13.14
C LEU A 28 -24.53 3.85 -13.75
N TRP A 29 -24.51 5.15 -14.05
CA TRP A 29 -23.27 5.81 -14.45
C TRP A 29 -22.22 5.80 -13.36
N GLY A 30 -22.60 6.04 -12.10
CA GLY A 30 -21.71 5.92 -10.96
C GLY A 30 -21.07 4.54 -10.88
N HIS A 31 -21.87 3.48 -11.07
CA HIS A 31 -21.39 2.11 -11.11
C HIS A 31 -20.46 1.82 -12.29
N VAL A 32 -20.72 2.35 -13.50
CA VAL A 32 -19.79 2.19 -14.63
C VAL A 32 -18.47 2.91 -14.34
N VAL A 33 -18.53 4.17 -13.89
CA VAL A 33 -17.34 5.02 -13.71
C VAL A 33 -16.40 4.49 -12.62
N GLN A 34 -16.91 3.91 -11.54
CA GLN A 34 -16.06 3.32 -10.48
C GLN A 34 -15.21 2.13 -10.94
N HIS A 35 -15.54 1.51 -12.08
CA HIS A 35 -14.79 0.37 -12.62
C HIS A 35 -13.69 0.79 -13.60
N LEU A 36 -13.71 2.04 -14.06
CA LEU A 36 -12.70 2.58 -14.96
C LEU A 36 -11.37 2.80 -14.25
N ASP A 37 -10.31 2.89 -15.04
CA ASP A 37 -9.00 3.28 -14.53
C ASP A 37 -8.90 4.81 -14.40
N SER A 38 -7.94 5.26 -13.60
CA SER A 38 -7.84 6.65 -13.19
C SER A 38 -7.67 7.61 -14.38
N ASP A 39 -6.94 7.19 -15.41
CA ASP A 39 -6.74 7.96 -16.65
C ASP A 39 -8.03 8.05 -17.51
N ASP A 40 -8.82 6.98 -17.58
CA ASP A 40 -10.06 6.93 -18.36
C ASP A 40 -11.12 7.87 -17.79
N ILE A 41 -11.16 8.02 -16.47
CA ILE A 41 -12.11 8.91 -15.79
C ILE A 41 -11.84 10.37 -16.17
N VAL A 42 -10.57 10.76 -16.28
CA VAL A 42 -10.20 12.10 -16.75
C VAL A 42 -10.64 12.29 -18.20
N SER A 43 -10.52 11.26 -19.04
CA SER A 43 -11.00 11.28 -20.42
C SER A 43 -12.52 11.41 -20.49
N ILE A 44 -13.27 10.65 -19.69
CA ILE A 44 -14.73 10.70 -19.62
C ILE A 44 -15.24 12.06 -19.19
N GLN A 45 -14.57 12.72 -18.23
CA GLN A 45 -14.91 14.07 -17.80
C GLN A 45 -14.88 15.11 -18.93
N ARG A 46 -14.17 14.82 -20.03
CA ARG A 46 -14.06 15.71 -21.19
C ARG A 46 -15.11 15.44 -22.29
N THR A 47 -15.95 14.42 -22.12
CA THR A 47 -16.88 13.99 -23.19
C THR A 47 -18.22 14.72 -23.15
N CYS A 48 -18.94 14.72 -22.02
CA CYS A 48 -20.22 15.40 -21.87
C CYS A 48 -20.49 15.87 -20.44
N SER A 49 -21.42 16.82 -20.26
CA SER A 49 -21.74 17.43 -18.97
C SER A 49 -22.34 16.43 -17.96
N ILE A 50 -23.12 15.45 -18.42
CA ILE A 50 -23.69 14.40 -17.56
C ILE A 50 -22.56 13.57 -16.94
N LEU A 51 -21.69 13.02 -17.79
CA LEU A 51 -20.57 12.19 -17.32
C LEU A 51 -19.57 12.99 -16.50
N TYR A 52 -19.32 14.25 -16.86
CA TYR A 52 -18.56 15.18 -16.03
C TYR A 52 -19.17 15.28 -14.62
N ASN A 53 -20.48 15.52 -14.51
CA ASN A 53 -21.16 15.68 -13.23
C ASN A 53 -21.17 14.39 -12.40
N VAL A 54 -21.31 13.22 -13.05
CA VAL A 54 -21.19 11.92 -12.39
C VAL A 54 -19.76 11.71 -11.89
N ALA A 55 -18.77 11.80 -12.76
CA ALA A 55 -17.36 11.63 -12.41
C ALA A 55 -16.84 12.69 -11.43
N LYS A 56 -17.57 13.78 -11.20
CA LYS A 56 -17.27 14.79 -10.17
C LYS A 56 -17.68 14.35 -8.77
N GLN A 57 -18.53 13.33 -8.63
CA GLN A 57 -19.04 12.92 -7.33
C GLN A 57 -17.92 12.38 -6.42
N ARG A 58 -17.94 12.81 -5.15
CA ARG A 58 -16.90 12.45 -4.16
C ARG A 58 -16.79 10.93 -3.95
N PHE A 59 -17.92 10.24 -3.90
CA PHE A 59 -17.95 8.80 -3.60
C PHE A 59 -17.23 7.96 -4.68
N ILE A 60 -17.23 8.42 -5.94
CA ILE A 60 -16.49 7.77 -7.04
C ILE A 60 -14.99 7.81 -6.75
N TRP A 61 -14.46 8.98 -6.44
CA TRP A 61 -13.03 9.15 -6.10
C TRP A 61 -12.64 8.39 -4.83
N LEU A 62 -13.55 8.27 -3.87
CA LEU A 62 -13.31 7.49 -2.66
C LEU A 62 -13.19 5.99 -2.97
N ALA A 63 -14.08 5.46 -3.81
CA ALA A 63 -14.03 4.07 -4.27
C ALA A 63 -12.73 3.78 -5.04
N LEU A 64 -12.34 4.69 -5.94
CA LEU A 64 -11.11 4.57 -6.73
C LEU A 64 -9.87 4.68 -5.87
N ALA A 65 -9.85 5.57 -4.87
CA ALA A 65 -8.73 5.68 -3.95
C ALA A 65 -8.49 4.37 -3.19
N ARG A 66 -9.56 3.70 -2.74
CA ARG A 66 -9.48 2.36 -2.14
C ARG A 66 -8.92 1.32 -3.12
N LYS A 67 -9.39 1.33 -4.38
CA LYS A 67 -8.87 0.46 -5.46
C LYS A 67 -7.36 0.68 -5.66
N VAL A 68 -6.93 1.94 -5.77
CA VAL A 68 -5.53 2.34 -5.94
C VAL A 68 -4.67 1.91 -4.75
N CYS A 69 -5.14 2.10 -3.50
CA CYS A 69 -4.39 1.63 -2.33
C CYS A 69 -4.14 0.12 -2.39
N VAL A 70 -5.14 -0.68 -2.78
CA VAL A 70 -4.97 -2.14 -2.94
C VAL A 70 -4.04 -2.48 -4.10
N GLN A 71 -4.24 -1.84 -5.26
CA GLN A 71 -3.49 -2.10 -6.49
C GLN A 71 -1.99 -1.81 -6.32
N TYR A 72 -1.64 -0.72 -5.65
CA TYR A 72 -0.26 -0.29 -5.47
C TYR A 72 0.34 -0.69 -4.11
N GLY A 73 -0.37 -1.52 -3.33
CA GLY A 73 0.09 -1.96 -2.01
C GLY A 73 0.31 -0.81 -1.02
N LEU A 74 -0.41 0.30 -1.19
CA LEU A 74 -0.33 1.42 -0.26
C LEU A 74 -0.98 1.05 1.06
N PHE A 75 -0.39 1.50 2.17
CA PHE A 75 -0.97 1.30 3.49
C PHE A 75 -2.19 2.21 3.65
N SER A 76 -3.39 1.64 3.64
CA SER A 76 -4.64 2.43 3.63
C SER A 76 -4.76 3.36 4.83
N ALA A 77 -4.25 2.97 6.00
CA ALA A 77 -4.26 3.82 7.19
C ALA A 77 -3.33 5.05 7.09
N SER A 78 -2.44 5.10 6.09
CA SER A 78 -1.70 6.33 5.74
C SER A 78 -2.64 7.45 5.27
N PHE A 79 -3.84 7.12 4.78
CA PHE A 79 -4.75 8.10 4.19
C PHE A 79 -6.07 8.13 4.97
N PRO A 80 -6.46 9.27 5.57
CA PRO A 80 -7.78 9.42 6.19
C PRO A 80 -8.84 9.66 5.11
N LEU A 81 -9.09 8.66 4.26
CA LEU A 81 -9.86 8.77 3.01
C LEU A 81 -11.25 9.43 3.20
N GLU A 82 -11.92 9.12 4.31
CA GLU A 82 -13.22 9.64 4.67
C GLU A 82 -13.19 11.16 4.92
N ARG A 83 -12.07 11.68 5.43
CA ARG A 83 -11.85 13.11 5.73
C ARG A 83 -11.20 13.89 4.58
N MET A 84 -10.47 13.21 3.69
CA MET A 84 -9.84 13.86 2.53
C MET A 84 -10.89 14.55 1.67
N SER A 85 -10.64 15.73 1.15
CA SER A 85 -11.49 16.41 0.18
C SER A 85 -11.53 15.66 -1.16
N ARG A 86 -12.47 16.04 -2.04
CA ARG A 86 -12.52 15.50 -3.41
C ARG A 86 -11.20 15.72 -4.18
N VAL A 87 -10.59 16.90 -4.01
CA VAL A 87 -9.35 17.25 -4.71
C VAL A 87 -8.18 16.39 -4.22
N GLU A 88 -8.09 16.15 -2.91
CA GLU A 88 -7.07 15.27 -2.33
C GLU A 88 -7.27 13.81 -2.78
N LEU A 89 -8.51 13.32 -2.85
CA LEU A 89 -8.78 11.97 -3.40
C LEU A 89 -8.41 11.87 -4.89
N GLN A 90 -8.72 12.89 -5.68
CA GLN A 90 -8.32 12.96 -7.09
C GLN A 90 -6.80 12.93 -7.23
N HIS A 91 -6.10 13.69 -6.41
CA HIS A 91 -4.65 13.68 -6.37
C HIS A 91 -4.14 12.27 -6.05
N LEU A 92 -4.60 11.65 -4.96
CA LEU A 92 -4.22 10.29 -4.57
C LEU A 92 -4.43 9.25 -5.69
N VAL A 93 -5.58 9.30 -6.37
CA VAL A 93 -5.94 8.36 -7.44
C VAL A 93 -5.08 8.55 -8.70
N LEU A 94 -4.73 9.79 -9.04
CA LEU A 94 -4.00 10.12 -10.26
C LEU A 94 -2.48 10.12 -10.07
N SER A 95 -1.98 10.22 -8.83
CA SER A 95 -0.56 10.33 -8.54
C SER A 95 0.27 9.14 -9.04
N PRO A 96 -0.16 7.87 -8.91
CA PRO A 96 0.60 6.74 -9.44
C PRO A 96 0.83 6.82 -10.95
N SER A 97 -0.23 7.01 -11.76
CA SER A 97 -0.08 7.09 -13.22
C SER A 97 0.75 8.31 -13.66
N LYS A 98 0.63 9.44 -12.95
CA LYS A 98 1.48 10.61 -13.17
C LYS A 98 2.95 10.32 -12.85
N PHE A 99 3.21 9.67 -11.73
CA PHE A 99 4.56 9.31 -11.31
C PHE A 99 5.19 8.32 -12.28
N GLU A 100 4.46 7.29 -12.71
CA GLU A 100 4.91 6.34 -13.74
C GLU A 100 5.30 7.05 -15.04
N LYS A 101 4.40 7.90 -15.59
CA LYS A 101 4.68 8.68 -16.81
C LYS A 101 5.93 9.54 -16.66
N LEU A 102 6.11 10.15 -15.49
CA LEU A 102 7.25 11.00 -15.18
C LEU A 102 8.55 10.18 -15.07
N VAL A 103 8.53 9.02 -14.40
CA VAL A 103 9.68 8.10 -14.34
C VAL A 103 10.06 7.60 -15.74
N THR A 104 9.09 7.19 -16.55
CA THR A 104 9.33 6.72 -17.93
C THR A 104 9.90 7.83 -18.81
N ALA A 105 9.37 9.05 -18.71
CA ALA A 105 9.86 10.18 -19.51
C ALA A 105 11.30 10.58 -19.18
N PHE A 106 11.74 10.39 -17.93
CA PHE A 106 13.10 10.75 -17.52
C PHE A 106 14.17 9.72 -17.89
N ASN A 107 13.78 8.50 -18.33
CA ASN A 107 14.67 7.48 -18.91
C ASN A 107 15.98 7.26 -18.12
N GLY A 108 15.87 7.08 -16.80
CA GLY A 108 17.01 6.84 -15.91
C GLY A 108 17.77 8.08 -15.44
N ARG A 109 17.36 9.29 -15.84
CA ARG A 109 17.87 10.54 -15.26
C ARG A 109 17.30 10.77 -13.87
N SER A 110 18.05 11.49 -13.04
CA SER A 110 17.59 11.90 -11.71
C SER A 110 16.37 12.83 -11.83
N LEU A 111 15.30 12.48 -11.12
CA LEU A 111 14.12 13.32 -10.97
C LEU A 111 14.37 14.34 -9.88
N PRO A 112 14.31 15.66 -10.16
CA PRO A 112 14.40 16.64 -9.10
C PRO A 112 13.20 16.46 -8.16
N PRO A 113 13.42 16.53 -6.83
CA PRO A 113 12.31 16.51 -5.89
C PRO A 113 11.42 17.72 -6.13
N ALA A 114 10.09 17.49 -6.20
CA ALA A 114 9.12 18.58 -6.31
C ALA A 114 9.14 19.47 -5.04
N HIS A 115 9.34 18.84 -3.88
CA HIS A 115 9.46 19.49 -2.58
C HIS A 115 10.52 18.77 -1.74
N ILE A 116 11.37 19.54 -1.06
CA ILE A 116 12.37 19.02 -0.10
C ILE A 116 11.97 19.49 1.29
N TRP A 117 11.76 18.54 2.19
CA TRP A 117 11.28 18.78 3.53
C TRP A 117 12.33 18.26 4.53
N SER A 118 12.83 19.16 5.38
CA SER A 118 13.76 18.80 6.44
C SER A 118 12.96 18.34 7.65
N PHE A 119 13.03 17.05 7.94
CA PHE A 119 12.48 16.45 9.16
C PHE A 119 13.58 16.37 10.22
N ALA A 120 13.39 17.09 11.33
CA ALA A 120 14.31 17.10 12.46
C ALA A 120 13.63 16.43 13.67
N PRO A 121 13.79 15.11 13.86
CA PRO A 121 13.22 14.41 15.01
C PRO A 121 13.79 15.01 16.30
N GLN A 122 12.91 15.48 17.18
CA GLN A 122 13.29 15.98 18.50
C GLN A 122 13.20 14.84 19.49
N MET A 123 14.36 14.46 20.04
CA MET A 123 14.45 13.55 21.17
C MET A 123 15.34 14.16 22.24
N GLU A 124 15.05 13.86 23.50
CA GLU A 124 15.82 14.38 24.62
C GLU A 124 17.28 13.89 24.52
N GLY A 125 18.22 14.84 24.44
CA GLY A 125 19.59 14.65 24.89
C GLY A 125 20.68 14.40 23.84
N GLU A 126 20.44 13.76 22.69
CA GLU A 126 21.56 13.33 21.81
C GLU A 126 21.24 13.24 20.31
N VAL A 127 22.29 13.43 19.50
CA VAL A 127 22.29 13.28 18.03
C VAL A 127 21.83 11.86 17.64
N MET A 128 20.99 11.76 16.63
CA MET A 128 20.48 10.49 16.10
C MET A 128 21.57 9.74 15.32
N ASP A 129 22.17 8.71 15.91
CA ASP A 129 22.74 7.61 15.12
C ASP A 129 21.61 6.64 14.77
N GLN A 130 21.06 6.77 13.56
CA GLN A 130 20.03 5.87 13.03
C GLN A 130 20.71 4.89 12.10
N ASP A 131 20.58 3.62 12.41
CA ASP A 131 21.08 2.55 11.55
C ASP A 131 20.02 2.04 10.57
N THR A 132 18.74 2.35 10.79
CA THR A 132 17.67 1.92 9.89
C THR A 132 16.51 2.90 9.85
N ILE A 133 16.07 3.20 8.62
CA ILE A 133 14.96 4.10 8.31
C ILE A 133 14.05 3.39 7.31
N PHE A 134 12.76 3.29 7.63
CA PHE A 134 11.74 2.72 6.75
C PHE A 134 10.59 3.70 6.55
N LEU A 135 10.34 4.07 5.30
CA LEU A 135 9.14 4.80 4.93
C LEU A 135 8.01 3.82 4.63
N VAL A 136 6.90 3.93 5.34
CA VAL A 136 5.73 3.06 5.15
C VAL A 136 5.09 3.36 3.79
N PRO A 137 4.65 2.34 3.02
CA PRO A 137 3.94 2.56 1.75
C PRO A 137 2.81 3.59 1.88
N GLY A 138 2.85 4.63 1.05
CA GLY A 138 1.97 5.80 1.15
C GLY A 138 2.63 7.04 1.76
N GLY A 139 3.81 6.92 2.35
CA GLY A 139 4.70 8.04 2.68
C GLY A 139 4.37 8.82 3.95
N ARG A 140 3.23 8.56 4.60
CA ARG A 140 2.84 9.29 5.82
C ARG A 140 3.63 8.87 7.05
N PHE A 141 3.86 7.57 7.23
CA PHE A 141 4.51 7.08 8.44
C PHE A 141 5.97 6.74 8.19
N LEU A 142 6.82 7.15 9.11
CA LEU A 142 8.24 6.81 9.12
C LEU A 142 8.53 5.93 10.32
N ILE A 143 9.34 4.90 10.13
CA ILE A 143 9.86 4.09 11.22
C ILE A 143 11.37 4.25 11.25
N THR A 144 11.90 4.51 12.43
CA THR A 144 13.36 4.60 12.64
C THR A 144 13.77 3.67 13.75
N ARG A 145 14.96 3.09 13.63
CA ARG A 145 15.60 2.32 14.68
C ARG A 145 16.79 3.06 15.27
N ARG A 146 16.96 2.92 16.59
CA ARG A 146 18.20 3.20 17.32
C ARG A 146 18.67 1.92 18.04
N PRO A 147 19.91 1.43 17.80
CA PRO A 147 20.41 0.16 18.33
C PRO A 147 20.23 -0.05 19.84
N ASP A 148 20.39 1.02 20.64
CA ASP A 148 20.39 0.95 22.11
C ASP A 148 19.13 1.55 22.75
N VAL A 149 18.23 2.12 21.95
CA VAL A 149 17.04 2.81 22.48
C VAL A 149 15.76 2.10 22.08
N GLY A 150 15.60 1.80 20.79
CA GLY A 150 14.40 1.11 20.32
C GLY A 150 13.93 1.53 18.94
N ILE A 151 12.64 1.30 18.70
CA ILE A 151 11.95 1.61 17.45
C ILE A 151 10.99 2.77 17.69
N TYR A 152 10.97 3.70 16.75
CA TYR A 152 10.08 4.86 16.78
C TYR A 152 9.18 4.86 15.56
N LEU A 153 7.92 5.21 15.78
CA LEU A 153 6.97 5.55 14.73
C LEU A 153 6.80 7.06 14.70
N TRP A 154 6.86 7.66 13.52
CA TRP A 154 6.64 9.10 13.29
C TRP A 154 5.49 9.32 12.31
N ASP A 155 4.72 10.40 12.51
CA ASP A 155 3.73 10.89 11.53
C ASP A 155 4.32 12.07 10.76
N LEU A 156 4.61 11.86 9.49
CA LEU A 156 5.06 12.88 8.56
C LEU A 156 3.90 13.74 8.03
N GLY A 157 2.65 13.35 8.30
CA GLY A 157 1.46 13.94 7.71
C GLY A 157 1.11 13.35 6.34
N TYR A 158 -0.14 13.53 5.92
CA TYR A 158 -0.62 13.10 4.61
C TYR A 158 -0.71 14.25 3.59
N ASN A 159 -0.52 15.48 4.05
CA ASN A 159 -0.64 16.68 3.24
C ASN A 159 0.71 17.43 3.28
N PRO A 160 1.30 17.77 2.12
CA PRO A 160 2.56 18.49 2.03
C PRO A 160 2.46 19.96 2.46
N ASP A 161 1.36 20.43 3.03
CA ASP A 161 1.25 21.75 3.65
C ASP A 161 1.29 21.66 5.19
N VAL A 162 1.12 20.45 5.75
CA VAL A 162 1.06 20.21 7.18
C VAL A 162 2.43 19.77 7.66
N ARG A 163 3.05 20.56 8.56
CA ARG A 163 4.34 20.18 9.16
C ARG A 163 4.20 18.89 9.96
N ALA A 164 5.12 17.95 9.70
CA ALA A 164 5.28 16.75 10.49
C ALA A 164 5.53 17.09 11.96
N ASN A 165 4.96 16.29 12.86
CA ASN A 165 5.28 16.41 14.28
C ASN A 165 6.73 15.93 14.52
N SER A 166 7.52 16.72 15.25
CA SER A 166 8.90 16.38 15.59
C SER A 166 9.00 15.34 16.69
N SER A 167 7.89 15.03 17.40
CA SER A 167 7.85 13.96 18.40
C SER A 167 7.35 12.63 17.81
N PRO A 168 7.84 11.48 18.32
CA PRO A 168 7.37 10.19 17.85
C PRO A 168 5.91 9.97 18.29
N LEU A 169 5.12 9.33 17.42
CA LEU A 169 3.77 8.84 17.75
C LEU A 169 3.81 7.71 18.78
N ALA A 170 4.80 6.82 18.64
CA ALA A 170 4.94 5.65 19.48
C ALA A 170 6.42 5.26 19.59
N HIS A 171 6.76 4.61 20.69
CA HIS A 171 8.10 4.10 20.96
C HIS A 171 8.03 2.68 21.52
N LEU A 172 8.81 1.78 20.95
CA LEU A 172 9.05 0.45 21.49
C LEU A 172 10.49 0.42 22.02
N PRO A 173 10.69 0.35 23.35
CA PRO A 173 12.01 0.10 23.90
C PRO A 173 12.43 -1.31 23.52
N VAL A 174 13.54 -1.46 22.80
CA VAL A 174 14.05 -2.78 22.41
C VAL A 174 15.34 -3.08 23.16
N ARG A 175 15.50 -4.34 23.58
CA ARG A 175 16.75 -4.81 24.18
C ARG A 175 17.80 -5.05 23.09
N LYS A 176 19.09 -4.91 23.44
CA LYS A 176 20.21 -4.84 22.49
C LYS A 176 20.25 -5.98 21.46
N HIS A 177 20.72 -5.62 20.25
CA HIS A 177 21.06 -6.47 19.10
C HIS A 177 19.90 -7.20 18.42
N PHE A 178 19.21 -6.47 17.53
CA PHE A 178 18.21 -7.04 16.64
C PHE A 178 18.35 -6.51 15.23
N THR A 179 17.72 -7.19 14.27
CA THR A 179 17.53 -6.71 12.90
C THR A 179 16.07 -6.33 12.69
N LEU A 180 15.82 -5.11 12.20
CA LEU A 180 14.46 -4.69 11.83
C LEU A 180 14.24 -5.00 10.35
N HIS A 181 13.28 -5.86 10.06
CA HIS A 181 12.82 -6.08 8.70
C HIS A 181 11.78 -5.04 8.29
N ALA A 182 11.63 -4.83 6.98
CA ALA A 182 10.63 -3.92 6.45
C ALA A 182 9.22 -4.29 6.99
N PRO A 183 8.45 -3.31 7.48
CA PRO A 183 7.11 -3.56 8.00
C PRO A 183 6.20 -4.15 6.91
N VAL A 184 5.36 -5.09 7.30
CA VAL A 184 4.28 -5.61 6.45
C VAL A 184 2.93 -5.20 7.02
N PRO A 185 1.88 -4.99 6.20
CA PRO A 185 0.55 -4.75 6.75
C PRO A 185 0.07 -5.92 7.61
N THR A 186 -0.64 -5.61 8.70
CA THR A 186 -1.35 -6.62 9.51
C THR A 186 -2.43 -7.33 8.66
N PRO A 187 -2.93 -8.51 9.08
CA PRO A 187 -3.96 -9.24 8.34
C PRO A 187 -5.22 -8.42 8.04
N ASP A 188 -5.62 -7.53 8.96
CA ASP A 188 -6.75 -6.62 8.80
C ASP A 188 -6.41 -5.33 8.00
N ARG A 189 -5.13 -5.17 7.62
CA ARG A 189 -4.56 -4.03 6.88
C ARG A 189 -4.70 -2.67 7.57
N LYS A 190 -5.01 -2.66 8.87
CA LYS A 190 -5.14 -1.42 9.66
C LYS A 190 -3.86 -1.05 10.40
N GLY A 191 -2.95 -2.00 10.57
CA GLY A 191 -1.69 -1.85 11.27
C GLY A 191 -0.49 -2.30 10.44
N LEU A 192 0.67 -2.14 11.05
CA LEU A 192 1.96 -2.60 10.56
C LEU A 192 2.47 -3.68 11.49
N ARG A 193 3.03 -4.73 10.92
CA ARG A 193 3.64 -5.86 11.59
C ARG A 193 5.12 -5.88 11.31
N PHE A 194 5.89 -6.05 12.37
CA PHE A 194 7.32 -6.22 12.38
C PHE A 194 7.66 -7.61 12.88
N TYR A 195 8.80 -8.09 12.42
CA TYR A 195 9.38 -9.32 12.86
C TYR A 195 10.72 -8.99 13.50
N HIS A 196 10.81 -9.31 14.77
CA HIS A 196 11.94 -9.01 15.62
C HIS A 196 12.71 -10.32 15.86
N CYS A 197 13.87 -10.47 15.22
CA CYS A 197 14.73 -11.64 15.42
C CYS A 197 15.85 -11.29 16.39
N HIS A 198 15.92 -12.00 17.51
CA HIS A 198 17.03 -11.91 18.46
C HIS A 198 18.26 -12.65 17.92
N GLU A 199 19.40 -11.96 17.79
CA GLU A 199 20.63 -12.54 17.21
C GLU A 199 21.14 -13.76 17.98
N PHE A 200 21.02 -13.75 19.31
CA PHE A 200 21.61 -14.79 20.16
C PHE A 200 20.71 -16.01 20.38
N TRP A 201 19.39 -15.81 20.42
CA TRP A 201 18.45 -16.84 20.90
C TRP A 201 17.60 -17.44 19.78
N ALA A 202 17.66 -16.85 18.58
CA ALA A 202 16.77 -17.17 17.47
C ALA A 202 15.29 -17.15 17.86
N GLU A 203 14.93 -16.33 18.85
CA GLU A 203 13.55 -16.03 19.18
C GLU A 203 13.04 -14.97 18.20
N LEU A 204 11.81 -15.15 17.76
CA LEU A 204 11.13 -14.26 16.85
C LEU A 204 9.95 -13.64 17.59
N ASP A 205 10.03 -12.36 17.91
CA ASP A 205 8.87 -11.62 18.38
C ASP A 205 8.11 -11.05 17.17
N ILE A 206 6.80 -11.15 17.23
CA ILE A 206 5.92 -10.47 16.28
C ILE A 206 5.42 -9.22 16.99
N VAL A 207 5.65 -8.06 16.39
CA VAL A 207 5.21 -6.79 16.94
C VAL A 207 4.26 -6.13 15.96
N ASP A 208 3.07 -5.78 16.42
CA ASP A 208 2.09 -5.02 15.65
C ASP A 208 2.01 -3.59 16.17
N ILE A 209 1.69 -2.64 15.30
CA ILE A 209 1.31 -1.27 15.66
C ILE A 209 0.17 -0.83 14.77
N TYR A 210 -0.73 0.00 15.30
CA TYR A 210 -1.86 0.58 14.56
C TYR A 210 -1.70 2.10 14.50
N PRO A 211 -0.98 2.65 13.50
CA PRO A 211 -0.61 4.07 13.46
C PRO A 211 -1.78 5.05 13.45
N ALA A 212 -2.95 4.61 12.98
CA ALA A 212 -4.16 5.43 12.91
C ALA A 212 -5.08 5.31 14.13
N ALA A 213 -4.69 4.56 15.17
CA ALA A 213 -5.41 4.52 16.43
C ALA A 213 -5.28 5.86 17.17
N ASP A 214 -6.23 6.18 18.06
CA ASP A 214 -6.19 7.41 18.87
C ASP A 214 -4.98 7.45 19.80
N SER A 215 -4.43 6.29 20.17
CA SER A 215 -3.20 6.15 20.94
C SER A 215 -2.39 4.99 20.36
N PRO A 216 -1.53 5.25 19.35
CA PRO A 216 -0.72 4.22 18.71
C PRO A 216 0.29 3.65 19.70
N GLU A 217 0.20 2.35 19.95
CA GLU A 217 1.13 1.62 20.81
C GLU A 217 1.62 0.36 20.11
N PHE A 218 2.87 -0.01 20.37
CA PHE A 218 3.42 -1.28 19.91
C PHE A 218 2.88 -2.41 20.78
N GLN A 219 2.33 -3.42 20.13
CA GLN A 219 1.73 -4.59 20.75
C GLN A 219 2.52 -5.83 20.36
N THR A 220 2.77 -6.72 21.32
CA THR A 220 3.39 -8.04 21.08
C THR A 220 2.31 -9.11 21.14
N PRO A 221 1.58 -9.37 20.03
CA PRO A 221 0.52 -10.38 20.01
C PRO A 221 1.02 -11.80 20.32
N GLY A 222 2.31 -12.06 20.19
CA GLY A 222 2.90 -13.33 20.59
C GLY A 222 4.42 -13.37 20.41
N GLN A 223 5.03 -14.35 21.09
CA GLN A 223 6.44 -14.70 20.98
C GLN A 223 6.54 -16.08 20.34
N TYR A 224 7.40 -16.22 19.33
CA TYR A 224 7.66 -17.50 18.67
C TYR A 224 9.07 -17.98 19.03
N SER A 225 9.16 -19.10 19.75
CA SER A 225 10.44 -19.75 20.07
C SER A 225 10.59 -21.07 19.29
N PRO A 226 11.55 -21.17 18.35
CA PRO A 226 11.80 -22.38 17.58
C PRO A 226 12.14 -23.60 18.43
N ARG A 227 12.71 -23.39 19.63
CA ARG A 227 13.12 -24.46 20.55
C ARG A 227 11.94 -25.33 21.02
N LEU A 228 10.72 -24.77 21.04
CA LEU A 228 9.51 -25.51 21.40
C LEU A 228 9.05 -26.49 20.30
N GLN A 229 9.40 -26.26 19.04
CA GLN A 229 9.00 -27.13 17.92
C GLN A 229 10.08 -28.16 17.53
N ALA A 230 11.36 -27.84 17.74
CA ALA A 230 12.47 -28.74 17.40
C ALA A 230 12.55 -30.03 18.25
N GLN A 231 11.83 -30.10 19.39
CA GLN A 231 11.74 -31.34 20.17
C GLN A 231 10.96 -32.46 19.46
N ASN A 232 10.27 -32.17 18.34
CA ASN A 232 9.42 -33.14 17.64
C ASN A 232 9.81 -33.42 16.18
N SER A 233 10.92 -32.91 15.64
CA SER A 233 11.37 -33.28 14.28
C SER A 233 12.83 -32.93 13.98
N THR A 234 13.58 -33.90 13.48
CA THR A 234 15.03 -33.86 13.22
C THR A 234 15.44 -33.12 11.94
N HIS A 235 14.52 -32.65 11.10
CA HIS A 235 14.85 -32.00 9.83
C HIS A 235 13.87 -30.87 9.46
N LEU A 236 13.64 -29.90 10.34
CA LEU A 236 12.71 -28.80 10.03
C LEU A 236 13.44 -27.50 9.69
N ALA A 237 13.45 -27.18 8.39
CA ALA A 237 13.54 -25.80 7.92
C ALA A 237 12.35 -25.03 8.50
N LEU A 238 12.64 -24.07 9.38
CA LEU A 238 11.59 -23.30 10.05
C LEU A 238 11.00 -22.31 9.05
N ALA A 239 9.78 -22.56 8.58
CA ALA A 239 9.06 -21.67 7.68
C ALA A 239 8.05 -20.83 8.49
N VAL A 240 8.34 -19.54 8.70
CA VAL A 240 7.37 -18.63 9.31
C VAL A 240 6.61 -17.91 8.18
N PRO A 241 5.30 -18.17 7.99
CA PRO A 241 4.50 -17.46 7.00
C PRO A 241 4.33 -16.01 7.43
N MET A 242 4.96 -15.08 6.70
CA MET A 242 4.89 -13.64 6.96
C MET A 242 3.76 -12.94 6.21
N SER A 243 3.30 -13.51 5.09
CA SER A 243 2.12 -13.11 4.29
C SER A 243 1.70 -14.27 3.38
N ARG A 244 0.67 -14.12 2.52
CA ARG A 244 0.23 -15.18 1.58
C ARG A 244 1.37 -15.79 0.77
N ASN A 245 2.45 -15.03 0.53
CA ASN A 245 3.53 -15.44 -0.37
C ASN A 245 4.94 -15.31 0.22
N ILE A 246 5.12 -14.99 1.52
CA ILE A 246 6.46 -14.81 2.11
C ILE A 246 6.68 -15.83 3.22
N MET A 247 7.64 -16.74 3.05
CA MET A 247 8.16 -17.58 4.14
C MET A 247 9.55 -17.10 4.55
N LEU A 248 9.74 -16.91 5.85
CA LEU A 248 11.06 -16.81 6.44
C LEU A 248 11.56 -18.23 6.69
N VAL A 249 12.61 -18.65 5.97
CA VAL A 249 13.18 -19.99 6.11
C VAL A 249 14.55 -19.92 6.77
N ARG A 250 14.75 -20.67 7.84
CA ARG A 250 16.08 -20.93 8.42
C ARG A 250 16.71 -22.12 7.72
N CYS A 251 17.64 -21.89 6.78
CA CYS A 251 18.46 -22.98 6.20
C CYS A 251 19.65 -23.26 7.17
N PRO A 252 19.79 -24.48 7.73
CA PRO A 252 21.07 -24.90 8.30
C PRO A 252 22.09 -25.02 7.17
N ASP A 253 23.35 -24.68 7.43
CA ASP A 253 24.41 -25.06 6.49
C ASP A 253 24.70 -26.56 6.59
N GLY A 254 25.40 -27.12 5.60
CA GLY A 254 25.83 -28.52 5.60
C GLY A 254 26.73 -28.91 6.79
N THR A 255 27.09 -27.98 7.67
CA THR A 255 27.86 -28.18 8.91
C THR A 255 27.02 -28.05 10.18
N GLY A 256 25.70 -27.83 10.05
CA GLY A 256 24.78 -27.64 11.18
C GLY A 256 24.84 -26.26 11.84
N ARG A 257 25.52 -25.27 11.23
CA ARG A 257 25.56 -23.88 11.72
C ARG A 257 24.46 -23.06 11.02
N PRO A 258 23.78 -22.16 11.75
CA PRO A 258 22.74 -21.33 11.16
C PRO A 258 23.37 -20.17 10.40
N LEU A 259 23.32 -20.17 9.06
CA LEU A 259 23.99 -19.13 8.28
C LEU A 259 23.09 -17.99 7.82
N THR A 260 21.79 -18.19 7.49
CA THR A 260 20.98 -17.07 6.97
C THR A 260 19.49 -17.35 7.00
N TRP A 261 18.69 -16.33 7.33
CA TRP A 261 17.25 -16.34 7.06
C TRP A 261 17.01 -15.96 5.60
N CYS A 262 16.30 -16.80 4.84
CA CYS A 262 15.93 -16.50 3.46
C CYS A 262 14.45 -16.12 3.37
N PHE A 263 14.16 -15.07 2.60
CA PHE A 263 12.81 -14.71 2.20
C PHE A 263 12.45 -15.47 0.93
N LEU A 264 11.48 -16.38 1.01
CA LEU A 264 10.86 -16.97 -0.18
C LEU A 264 9.62 -16.16 -0.53
N ALA A 265 9.70 -15.35 -1.58
CA ALA A 265 8.54 -14.68 -2.17
C ALA A 265 7.94 -15.54 -3.30
N GLY A 266 6.63 -15.78 -3.28
CA GLY A 266 5.87 -16.31 -4.43
C GLY A 266 5.37 -17.76 -4.32
N LEU A 267 4.88 -18.19 -3.17
CA LEU A 267 4.20 -19.49 -3.07
C LEU A 267 2.74 -19.38 -3.52
N ASP A 268 2.47 -19.70 -4.79
CA ASP A 268 1.11 -20.00 -5.22
C ASP A 268 0.58 -21.20 -4.43
N VAL A 269 -0.66 -21.09 -3.93
CA VAL A 269 -1.33 -22.11 -3.12
C VAL A 269 -1.49 -23.39 -3.97
N GLY A 270 -0.54 -24.33 -3.83
CA GLY A 270 -0.50 -25.60 -4.56
C GLY A 270 0.84 -25.95 -5.23
N ALA A 271 1.81 -25.04 -5.26
CA ALA A 271 3.16 -25.32 -5.76
C ALA A 271 4.11 -25.73 -4.62
N GLU A 272 4.92 -26.77 -4.82
CA GLU A 272 6.00 -27.12 -3.88
C GLU A 272 6.98 -25.95 -3.75
N PRO A 273 7.42 -25.61 -2.52
CA PRO A 273 8.34 -24.51 -2.29
C PRO A 273 9.69 -24.77 -2.97
N ARG A 274 10.02 -23.96 -3.97
CA ARG A 274 11.36 -23.96 -4.57
C ARG A 274 12.32 -23.25 -3.63
N LEU A 275 13.31 -23.96 -3.11
CA LEU A 275 14.39 -23.40 -2.30
C LEU A 275 15.10 -22.25 -3.04
N CYS A 276 15.44 -21.20 -2.29
CA CYS A 276 16.26 -20.07 -2.74
C CYS A 276 17.58 -20.58 -3.34
N GLY A 277 18.10 -19.92 -4.38
CA GLY A 277 19.33 -20.31 -5.07
C GLY A 277 20.54 -20.51 -4.15
N VAL A 278 20.56 -19.85 -2.97
CA VAL A 278 21.59 -20.02 -1.93
C VAL A 278 21.58 -21.43 -1.32
N CYS A 279 20.42 -22.05 -1.12
CA CYS A 279 20.33 -23.43 -0.60
C CYS A 279 20.45 -24.49 -1.73
N ARG A 280 20.71 -24.11 -2.99
CA ARG A 280 20.99 -25.06 -4.10
C ARG A 280 22.47 -25.31 -4.35
N THR A 281 23.34 -24.38 -3.92
CA THR A 281 24.78 -24.41 -4.19
C THR A 281 25.61 -24.88 -2.99
N SER A 282 24.96 -25.32 -1.92
CA SER A 282 25.59 -25.86 -0.70
C SER A 282 25.29 -27.33 -0.51
#